data_AF-A0A661VSB0-F1
#
_entry.id   AF-A0A661VSB0-F1
#
_cell.length_a   1.000
_cell.length_b   1.000
_cell.length_c   1.000
_cell.angle_alpha   90.00
_cell.angle_beta   90.00
_cell.angle_gamma   90.00
#
_symmetry.space_group_name_H-M   'P 1'
#
loop_
_entity.id
_entity.type
_entity.pdbx_description
1 polymer ?
#
loop_
_entity_poly.entity_id
_entity_poly.type
_entity_poly.pdbx_seq_one_letter_code
_entity_poly.pdbx_strand_id
1 'polypeptide(L)' 'MSKSSGITPLRRQYLQIKSQYPDAIVLYRLGDFYETFDEDAKIVSQTCDIVLTSRPVGKNQRVP' A
#
# COMPACT_ATOMS: atom_id res chain seq x y z
N MET A 1 -4.84 25.97 9.78
CA MET A 1 -3.85 24.91 10.04
C MET A 1 -3.77 24.02 8.80
N SER A 2 -2.57 23.82 8.29
CA SER A 2 -2.24 23.48 6.90
C SER A 2 -2.82 22.15 6.39
N LYS A 3 -3.34 22.14 5.16
CA LYS A 3 -3.84 20.98 4.40
C LYS A 3 -2.76 19.90 4.32
N SER A 4 -3.01 18.72 4.87
CA SER A 4 -2.15 17.54 4.65
C SER A 4 -2.31 17.05 3.21
N SER A 5 -1.37 17.50 2.39
CA SER A 5 -0.87 16.91 1.14
C SER A 5 -1.32 15.48 0.83
N GLY A 6 -2.23 15.33 -0.13
CA GLY A 6 -2.33 14.23 -1.11
C GLY A 6 -2.55 12.78 -0.67
N ILE A 7 -2.28 12.42 0.58
CA ILE A 7 -2.21 11.04 1.07
C ILE A 7 -3.53 10.68 1.76
N THR A 8 -4.19 9.64 1.26
CA THR A 8 -5.40 9.10 1.89
C THR A 8 -5.14 8.57 3.31
N PRO A 9 -6.13 8.59 4.22
CA PRO A 9 -5.99 8.03 5.57
C PRO A 9 -5.49 6.58 5.58
N LEU A 10 -5.97 5.75 4.65
CA LEU A 10 -5.51 4.37 4.45
C LEU A 10 -4.02 4.31 4.18
N ARG A 11 -3.53 5.14 3.25
CA ARG A 11 -2.12 5.17 2.86
C ARG A 11 -1.22 5.58 4.03
N ARG A 12 -1.67 6.53 4.85
CA ARG A 12 -0.96 6.94 6.07
C ARG A 12 -0.82 5.78 7.06
N GLN A 13 -1.91 5.03 7.28
CA GLN A 13 -1.91 3.89 8.20
C GLN A 13 -0.98 2.77 7.71
N TYR A 14 -1.01 2.44 6.42
CA TYR A 14 -0.10 1.45 5.85
C TYR A 14 1.36 1.84 6.04
N LEU A 15 1.73 3.08 5.71
CA LEU A 15 3.11 3.57 5.84
C LEU A 15 3.60 3.55 7.30
N GLN A 16 2.71 3.87 8.26
CA GLN A 16 3.04 3.79 9.69
C GLN A 16 3.27 2.35 10.17
N ILE A 17 2.56 1.37 9.62
CA ILE A 17 2.80 -0.05 9.93
C ILE A 17 4.10 -0.49 9.27
N LYS A 18 4.30 -0.19 7.98
CA LYS A 18 5.50 -0.55 7.24
C LYS A 18 6.78 0.04 7.84
N SER A 19 6.72 1.27 8.38
CA SER A 19 7.89 1.88 9.04
C SER A 19 8.35 1.13 10.30
N GLN A 20 7.46 0.34 10.93
CA GLN A 20 7.81 -0.51 12.08
C GLN A 20 8.43 -1.84 11.64
N TYR A 21 8.22 -2.24 10.38
CA TYR A 21 8.68 -3.51 9.81
C TYR A 21 9.28 -3.28 8.41
N PRO A 22 10.41 -2.57 8.29
CA PRO A 22 10.97 -2.17 7.00
C PRO A 22 11.32 -3.38 6.10
N ASP A 23 11.79 -4.47 6.70
CA ASP A 23 12.28 -5.66 6.00
C ASP A 23 11.21 -6.75 5.81
N ALA A 24 9.97 -6.53 6.27
CA ALA A 24 8.88 -7.50 6.18
C ALA A 24 7.79 -7.07 5.19
N ILE A 25 7.17 -8.03 4.51
CA ILE A 25 6.00 -7.78 3.67
C ILE A 25 4.77 -7.52 4.56
N VAL A 26 4.15 -6.35 4.40
CA VAL A 26 2.94 -6.00 5.16
C VAL A 26 1.70 -6.43 4.38
N LEU A 27 1.06 -7.51 4.83
CA LEU A 27 -0.27 -7.92 4.38
C LEU A 27 -1.33 -7.06 5.08
N TYR A 28 -1.85 -6.06 4.37
CA TYR A 28 -2.83 -5.12 4.93
C TYR A 28 -4.25 -5.58 4.63
N ARG A 29 -5.03 -5.87 5.68
CA ARG A 29 -6.42 -6.33 5.51
C ARG A 29 -7.32 -5.19 5.02
N LEU A 30 -7.95 -5.40 3.86
CA LEU A 30 -8.94 -4.49 3.29
C LEU A 30 -10.20 -5.28 2.91
N GLY A 31 -11.19 -5.29 3.81
CA GLY A 31 -12.37 -6.12 3.65
C GLY A 31 -12.01 -7.61 3.71
N ASP A 32 -12.30 -8.33 2.63
CA ASP A 32 -12.09 -9.78 2.49
C ASP A 32 -10.71 -10.15 1.94
N PHE A 33 -9.93 -9.16 1.49
CA PHE A 33 -8.61 -9.37 0.89
C PHE A 33 -7.49 -8.83 1.76
N TYR A 34 -6.30 -9.41 1.59
CA TYR A 34 -5.05 -8.79 2.03
C TYR A 34 -4.39 -8.13 0.82
N GLU A 35 -4.16 -6.83 0.92
CA GLU A 35 -3.48 -6.05 -0.08
C GLU A 35 -2.08 -5.66 0.41
N THR A 36 -1.14 -5.58 -0.52
CA THR A 36 0.21 -5.04 -0.33
C THR A 36 0.38 -3.85 -1.24
N PHE A 37 1.24 -2.90 -0.89
CA PHE A 37 1.47 -1.70 -1.68
C PHE A 37 2.96 -1.42 -1.92
N ASP A 38 3.26 -0.64 -2.95
CA ASP A 38 4.62 -0.23 -3.36
C ASP A 38 5.51 -1.42 -3.77
N GLU A 39 6.72 -1.50 -3.23
CA GLU A 39 7.67 -2.58 -3.51
C GLU A 39 7.14 -3.93 -2.99
N ASP A 40 6.42 -3.94 -1.88
CA ASP A 40 5.81 -5.17 -1.35
C ASP A 40 4.83 -5.76 -2.39
N ALA A 41 4.07 -4.92 -3.09
CA ALA A 41 3.16 -5.37 -4.14
C ALA A 41 3.88 -6.02 -5.32
N LYS A 42 5.03 -5.47 -5.73
CA LYS A 42 5.86 -6.04 -6.81
C LYS A 42 6.48 -7.38 -6.40
N ILE A 43 6.96 -7.49 -5.17
CA ILE A 43 7.56 -8.71 -4.64
C ILE A 43 6.50 -9.80 -4.55
N VAL A 44 5.32 -9.49 -3.99
CA VAL A 44 4.23 -10.44 -3.83
C VAL A 44 3.67 -10.89 -5.19
N SER A 45 3.50 -9.97 -6.15
CA SER A 45 3.00 -10.34 -7.48
C SER A 45 3.91 -11.33 -8.19
N GLN A 46 5.22 -11.10 -8.14
CA GLN A 46 6.21 -12.00 -8.74
C GLN A 46 6.32 -13.33 -7.98
N THR A 47 6.28 -13.31 -6.65
CA THR A 47 6.50 -14.50 -5.81
C THR A 47 5.29 -15.43 -5.80
N CYS A 48 4.09 -14.85 -5.76
CA CYS A 48 2.84 -15.61 -5.65
C CYS A 48 2.13 -15.81 -6.99
N ASP A 49 2.72 -15.32 -8.10
CA ASP A 49 2.12 -15.33 -9.44
C ASP A 49 0.69 -14.75 -9.46
N ILE A 50 0.53 -13.59 -8.83
CA ILE A 50 -0.75 -12.85 -8.80
C ILE A 50 -0.65 -11.56 -9.60
N VAL A 51 -1.80 -11.12 -10.13
CA VAL A 51 -1.85 -9.92 -10.98
C VAL A 51 -1.49 -8.67 -10.17
N LEU A 52 -0.43 -7.96 -10.60
CA LEU A 52 -0.10 -6.63 -10.10
C LEU A 52 -1.08 -5.60 -10.65
N THR A 53 -1.83 -4.95 -9.77
CA THR A 53 -2.78 -3.89 -10.16
C THR A 53 -2.30 -2.55 -9.63
N SER A 54 -3.02 -1.46 -9.91
CA SER A 54 -2.75 -0.16 -9.29
C SER A 54 -4.04 0.51 -8.88
N ARG A 55 -4.05 1.16 -7.72
CA ARG A 55 -5.24 1.82 -7.16
C ARG A 55 -5.01 3.32 -6.91
N PRO A 56 -6.04 4.17 -7.07
CA PRO A 56 -5.95 5.58 -6.73
C PRO A 56 -5.98 5.76 -5.21
N VAL A 57 -4.96 6.44 -4.65
CA VAL A 57 -4.82 6.75 -3.21
C VAL A 57 -4.82 8.24 -2.90
N GLY A 58 -5.24 9.06 -3.86
CA GLY A 58 -5.32 10.53 -3.76
C GLY A 58 -5.68 11.16 -5.10
N LYS A 59 -5.80 12.49 -5.17
CA LYS A 59 -5.93 13.19 -6.46
C LYS A 59 -4.63 12.99 -7.25
N ASN A 60 -4.69 12.20 -8.33
CA ASN A 60 -3.58 11.84 -9.24
C ASN A 60 -2.47 10.93 -8.70
N GLN A 61 -2.62 10.27 -7.54
CA GLN A 61 -1.61 9.32 -7.07
C GLN A 61 -2.15 7.88 -7.16
N ARG A 62 -1.46 7.04 -7.95
CA ARG A 62 -1.72 5.59 -8.00
C ARG A 62 -0.59 4.86 -7.31
N VAL A 63 -0.93 3.87 -6.49
CA VAL A 63 0.05 2.95 -5.91
C VAL A 63 -0.20 1.57 -6.50
N PRO A 64 0.86 0.84 -6.88
CA PRO A 64 0.78 -0.60 -7.06
C PRO A 64 0.51 -1.26 -5.71
#